data_AF-A0A957YS28-F1
#
_entry.id   AF-A0A957YS28-F1
#
_cell.length_a   1.000
_cell.length_b   1.000
_cell.length_c   1.000
_cell.angle_alpha   90.00
_cell.angle_beta   90.00
_cell.angle_gamma   90.00
#
_symmetry.space_group_name_H-M   'P 1'
#
loop_
_entity.id
_entity.type
_entity.pdbx_description
1 polymer ?
#
loop_
_entity_poly.entity_id
_entity_poly.type
_entity_poly.pdbx_seq_one_letter_code
_entity_poly.pdbx_strand_id
1 'polypeptide(L)'
;VFVVVLLYHLSALRKDGVSRKDALVEKQTQFRVLVFDHNGTFGESVRAVFKKRAPDVPVRILNVKESIPGDVQADAVVLSGSMAVNTPETVEAWIRSFNGNKLVVSDEAAGVFWMNDFEQAADSAKTLAEGQDLRPQSSKRTSSIWTYVAYVFAGLFACQLLFILLGLGISLVAGN
;
A
#
# COMPACT_ATOMS: atom_id res chain seq x y z
N VAL A 1 40.51 -1.35 -20.23
CA VAL A 1 39.86 -2.63 -19.84
C VAL A 1 38.75 -2.40 -18.80
N PHE A 2 39.04 -1.79 -17.65
CA PHE A 2 38.05 -1.57 -16.58
C PHE A 2 36.79 -0.81 -17.02
N VAL A 3 36.95 0.26 -17.80
CA VAL A 3 35.82 1.07 -18.34
C VAL A 3 34.93 0.27 -19.30
N VAL A 4 35.51 -0.61 -20.11
CA VAL A 4 34.76 -1.44 -21.07
C VAL A 4 33.92 -2.49 -20.33
N VAL A 5 34.51 -3.12 -19.31
CA VAL A 5 33.82 -4.07 -18.42
C VAL A 5 32.69 -3.36 -17.64
N LEU A 6 32.94 -2.15 -17.14
CA LEU A 6 31.95 -1.35 -16.44
C LEU A 6 30.75 -0.98 -17.34
N LEU A 7 31.01 -0.54 -18.57
CA LEU A 7 29.95 -0.23 -19.54
C LEU A 7 29.15 -1.47 -19.94
N TYR A 8 29.82 -2.62 -20.10
CA TYR A 8 29.16 -3.89 -20.37
C TYR A 8 28.21 -4.29 -19.23
N HIS A 9 28.66 -4.25 -17.97
CA HIS A 9 27.80 -4.57 -16.83
C HIS A 9 26.65 -3.58 -16.67
N LEU A 10 26.89 -2.28 -16.89
CA LEU A 10 25.83 -1.28 -16.82
C LEU A 10 24.76 -1.51 -17.91
N SER A 11 25.19 -1.91 -19.11
CA SER A 11 24.29 -2.25 -20.21
C SER A 11 23.49 -3.52 -19.93
N ALA A 12 24.16 -4.56 -19.40
CA ALA A 12 23.51 -5.80 -19.00
C ALA A 12 22.46 -5.56 -17.89
N LEU A 13 22.82 -4.80 -16.85
CA LEU A 13 21.90 -4.41 -15.77
C LEU A 13 20.70 -3.61 -16.29
N ARG A 14 20.90 -2.71 -17.25
CA ARG A 14 19.80 -1.96 -17.88
C ARG A 14 18.90 -2.90 -18.68
N LYS A 15 19.46 -3.85 -19.43
CA LYS A 15 18.70 -4.80 -20.25
C LYS A 15 17.91 -5.79 -19.39
N ASP A 16 18.48 -6.23 -18.28
CA ASP A 16 17.78 -7.04 -17.26
C ASP A 16 16.66 -6.24 -16.60
N GLY A 17 16.91 -4.95 -16.32
CA GLY A 17 15.90 -4.03 -15.78
C GLY A 17 14.72 -3.81 -16.73
N VAL A 18 14.96 -3.76 -18.05
CA VAL A 18 13.90 -3.66 -19.07
C VAL A 18 13.10 -4.97 -19.14
N SER A 19 13.78 -6.11 -19.26
CA SER A 19 13.11 -7.42 -19.37
C SER A 19 12.23 -7.73 -18.15
N ARG A 20 12.65 -7.33 -16.95
CA ARG A 20 11.84 -7.46 -15.73
C ARG A 20 10.62 -6.54 -15.73
N LYS A 21 10.73 -5.33 -16.29
CA LYS A 21 9.58 -4.42 -16.42
C LYS A 21 8.57 -4.97 -17.39
N ASP A 22 9.01 -5.50 -18.54
CA ASP A 22 8.12 -6.06 -19.55
C ASP A 22 7.35 -7.28 -19.00
N ALA A 23 8.04 -8.19 -18.31
CA ALA A 23 7.41 -9.33 -17.65
C ALA A 23 6.42 -8.89 -16.54
N LEU A 24 6.71 -7.80 -15.83
CA LEU A 24 5.82 -7.26 -14.80
C LEU A 24 4.56 -6.65 -15.40
N VAL A 25 4.69 -5.90 -16.50
CA VAL A 25 3.56 -5.31 -17.25
C VAL A 25 2.67 -6.42 -17.80
N GLU A 26 3.24 -7.51 -18.31
CA GLU A 26 2.48 -8.68 -18.76
C GLU A 26 1.66 -9.31 -17.62
N LYS A 27 2.24 -9.44 -16.42
CA LYS A 27 1.52 -9.95 -15.25
C LYS A 27 0.41 -9.00 -14.80
N GLN A 28 0.64 -7.69 -14.86
CA GLN A 28 -0.34 -6.69 -14.45
C GLN A 28 -1.51 -6.60 -15.42
N THR A 29 -1.26 -6.71 -16.73
CA THR A 29 -2.33 -6.68 -17.76
C THR A 29 -3.23 -7.91 -17.71
N GLN A 30 -2.72 -9.05 -17.23
CA GLN A 30 -3.50 -10.26 -16.99
C GLN A 30 -4.33 -10.21 -15.70
N PHE A 31 -3.97 -9.34 -14.75
CA PHE A 31 -4.59 -9.28 -13.43
C PHE A 31 -5.83 -8.38 -13.43
N ARG A 32 -7.03 -8.99 -13.41
CA ARG A 32 -8.30 -8.27 -13.53
C ARG A 32 -8.81 -7.85 -12.17
N VAL A 33 -9.05 -6.55 -12.02
CA VAL A 33 -9.60 -5.97 -10.80
C VAL A 33 -11.03 -5.51 -11.05
N LEU A 34 -11.95 -5.99 -10.22
CA LEU A 34 -13.35 -5.56 -10.20
C LEU A 34 -13.57 -4.57 -9.07
N VAL A 35 -14.25 -3.46 -9.31
CA VAL A 35 -14.61 -2.48 -8.30
C VAL A 35 -16.12 -2.40 -8.23
N PHE A 36 -16.69 -2.64 -7.07
CA PHE A 36 -18.11 -2.42 -6.85
C PHE A 36 -18.36 -1.00 -6.40
N ASP A 37 -19.26 -0.32 -7.10
CA ASP A 37 -19.62 1.06 -6.84
C ASP A 37 -21.05 1.17 -6.35
N HIS A 38 -21.20 1.67 -5.12
CA HIS A 38 -22.49 1.89 -4.47
C HIS A 38 -23.07 3.28 -4.75
N ASN A 39 -22.21 4.30 -4.92
CA ASN A 39 -22.60 5.71 -4.93
C ASN A 39 -22.12 6.50 -6.17
N GLY A 40 -21.45 5.86 -7.11
CA GLY A 40 -20.94 6.46 -8.35
C GLY A 40 -19.61 7.20 -8.18
N THR A 41 -19.23 7.57 -6.95
CA THR A 41 -18.01 8.34 -6.66
C THR A 41 -16.87 7.45 -6.18
N PHE A 42 -17.19 6.35 -5.48
CA PHE A 42 -16.22 5.39 -5.00
C PHE A 42 -15.47 4.73 -6.17
N GLY A 43 -16.21 4.21 -7.16
CA GLY A 43 -15.62 3.54 -8.31
C GLY A 43 -14.65 4.42 -9.09
N GLU A 44 -15.05 5.67 -9.36
CA GLU A 44 -14.20 6.64 -10.08
C GLU A 44 -12.98 7.07 -9.27
N SER A 45 -13.10 7.22 -7.94
CA SER A 45 -11.96 7.51 -7.07
C SER A 45 -10.91 6.40 -7.08
N VAL A 46 -11.36 5.14 -7.03
CA VAL A 46 -10.49 3.96 -7.12
C VAL A 46 -9.83 3.92 -8.50
N ARG A 47 -10.59 4.09 -9.58
CA ARG A 47 -10.07 4.15 -10.94
C ARG A 47 -9.01 5.23 -11.12
N ALA A 48 -9.21 6.43 -10.58
CA ALA A 48 -8.25 7.51 -10.65
C ALA A 48 -6.92 7.16 -9.95
N VAL A 49 -6.98 6.51 -8.80
CA VAL A 49 -5.78 6.05 -8.07
C VAL A 49 -5.08 4.92 -8.81
N PHE A 50 -5.82 3.96 -9.37
CA PHE A 50 -5.26 2.87 -10.18
C PHE A 50 -4.58 3.42 -11.44
N LYS A 51 -5.20 4.35 -12.18
CA LYS A 51 -4.54 5.02 -13.31
C LYS A 51 -3.22 5.69 -12.94
N LYS A 52 -3.10 6.21 -11.70
CA LYS A 52 -1.89 6.89 -11.23
C LYS A 52 -0.80 5.93 -10.72
N ARG A 53 -1.18 4.83 -10.07
CA ARG A 53 -0.25 3.93 -9.36
C ARG A 53 -0.03 2.57 -10.04
N ALA A 54 -0.99 2.11 -10.82
CA ALA A 54 -1.01 0.82 -11.50
C ALA A 54 -1.76 0.94 -12.85
N PRO A 55 -1.24 1.74 -13.80
CA PRO A 55 -1.93 2.03 -15.06
C PRO A 55 -2.14 0.79 -15.93
N ASP A 56 -1.27 -0.20 -15.81
CA ASP A 56 -1.30 -1.44 -16.61
C ASP A 56 -2.27 -2.49 -16.06
N VAL A 57 -2.87 -2.26 -14.90
CA VAL A 57 -3.85 -3.18 -14.29
C VAL A 57 -5.27 -2.83 -14.78
N PRO A 58 -5.97 -3.74 -15.48
CA PRO A 58 -7.33 -3.49 -15.94
C PRO A 58 -8.31 -3.45 -14.77
N VAL A 59 -8.99 -2.31 -14.62
CA VAL A 59 -10.01 -2.06 -13.58
C VAL A 59 -11.39 -1.92 -14.21
N ARG A 60 -12.31 -2.84 -13.89
CA ARG A 60 -13.72 -2.78 -14.29
C ARG A 60 -14.56 -2.29 -13.11
N ILE A 61 -15.36 -1.26 -13.33
CA ILE A 61 -16.32 -0.76 -12.33
C ILE A 61 -17.68 -1.38 -12.64
N LEU A 62 -18.35 -1.93 -11.62
CA LEU A 62 -19.74 -2.38 -11.69
C LEU A 62 -20.58 -1.63 -10.66
N ASN A 63 -21.76 -1.20 -11.06
CA ASN A 63 -22.72 -0.61 -10.14
C ASN A 63 -23.40 -1.73 -9.34
N VAL A 64 -23.48 -1.56 -8.02
CA VAL A 64 -24.07 -2.54 -7.11
C VAL A 64 -25.58 -2.70 -7.32
N LYS A 65 -26.22 -1.69 -7.92
CA LYS A 65 -27.64 -1.73 -8.29
C LYS A 65 -27.92 -2.56 -9.54
N GLU A 66 -26.89 -2.85 -10.33
CA GLU A 66 -27.00 -3.66 -11.54
C GLU A 66 -26.67 -5.13 -11.23
N SER A 67 -27.36 -6.04 -11.91
CA SER A 67 -27.05 -7.47 -11.78
C SER A 67 -25.65 -7.74 -12.33
N ILE A 68 -24.88 -8.54 -11.61
CA ILE A 68 -23.52 -8.91 -12.03
C ILE A 68 -23.64 -9.82 -13.26
N PRO A 69 -23.00 -9.48 -14.40
CA PRO A 69 -22.95 -10.36 -15.55
C PRO A 69 -22.31 -11.71 -15.16
N GLY A 70 -22.96 -12.82 -15.51
CA GLY A 70 -22.53 -14.16 -15.09
C GLY A 70 -21.16 -14.61 -15.63
N ASP A 71 -20.58 -13.85 -16.56
CA ASP A 71 -19.27 -14.08 -17.19
C ASP A 71 -18.14 -13.20 -16.60
N VAL A 72 -18.42 -12.42 -15.55
CA VAL A 72 -17.41 -11.56 -14.94
C VAL A 72 -16.32 -12.41 -14.28
N GLN A 73 -15.16 -12.42 -14.93
CA GLN A 73 -13.93 -12.94 -14.37
C GLN A 73 -13.11 -11.81 -13.76
N ALA A 74 -12.73 -11.99 -12.50
CA ALA A 74 -11.86 -11.08 -11.75
C ALA A 74 -10.90 -11.89 -10.89
N ASP A 75 -9.70 -11.36 -10.68
CA ASP A 75 -8.67 -11.95 -9.82
C ASP A 75 -8.67 -11.29 -8.43
N ALA A 76 -9.05 -10.01 -8.39
CA ALA A 76 -9.32 -9.28 -7.17
C ALA A 76 -10.59 -8.43 -7.28
N VAL A 77 -11.26 -8.24 -6.14
CA VAL A 77 -12.39 -7.33 -6.00
C VAL A 77 -12.06 -6.25 -4.99
N VAL A 78 -12.38 -4.99 -5.31
CA VAL A 78 -12.27 -3.83 -4.42
C VAL A 78 -13.68 -3.46 -3.94
N LEU A 79 -13.83 -3.42 -2.62
CA LEU A 79 -15.06 -3.11 -1.90
C LEU A 79 -14.81 -1.93 -0.96
N SER A 80 -15.83 -1.13 -0.71
CA SER A 80 -15.79 -0.19 0.41
C SER A 80 -16.00 -0.92 1.74
N GLY A 81 -15.56 -0.31 2.85
CA GLY A 81 -15.72 -0.85 4.20
C GLY A 81 -17.18 -1.13 4.54
N SER A 82 -18.07 -0.18 4.26
CA SER A 82 -19.51 -0.34 4.40
C SER A 82 -20.06 -1.52 3.62
N MET A 83 -19.62 -1.72 2.38
CA MET A 83 -20.08 -2.82 1.53
C MET A 83 -19.59 -4.19 1.99
N ALA A 84 -18.39 -4.24 2.57
CA ALA A 84 -17.84 -5.49 3.10
C ALA A 84 -18.62 -5.98 4.31
N VAL A 85 -19.20 -5.06 5.10
CA VAL A 85 -20.02 -5.39 6.28
C VAL A 85 -21.50 -5.54 5.94
N ASN A 86 -22.02 -4.63 5.11
CA ASN A 86 -23.40 -4.64 4.63
C ASN A 86 -23.42 -4.82 3.11
N THR A 87 -23.26 -6.07 2.68
CA THR A 87 -23.24 -6.43 1.27
C THR A 87 -24.67 -6.48 0.72
N PRO A 88 -25.00 -5.73 -0.35
CA PRO A 88 -26.34 -5.78 -0.94
C PRO A 88 -26.66 -7.14 -1.55
N GLU A 89 -27.91 -7.58 -1.42
CA GLU A 89 -28.39 -8.90 -1.86
C GLU A 89 -28.09 -9.18 -3.35
N THR A 90 -28.09 -8.14 -4.19
CA THR A 90 -27.82 -8.21 -5.63
C THR A 90 -26.43 -8.75 -5.97
N VAL A 91 -25.44 -8.50 -5.10
CA VAL A 91 -24.04 -8.86 -5.32
C VAL A 91 -23.53 -9.89 -4.32
N GLU A 92 -24.28 -10.14 -3.25
CA GLU A 92 -23.91 -11.05 -2.16
C GLU A 92 -23.62 -12.47 -2.64
N ALA A 93 -24.50 -13.04 -3.48
CA ALA A 93 -24.32 -14.39 -4.00
C ALA A 93 -23.01 -14.55 -4.78
N TRP A 94 -22.67 -13.55 -5.60
CA TRP A 94 -21.43 -13.53 -6.35
C TRP A 94 -20.22 -13.37 -5.42
N ILE A 95 -20.24 -12.41 -4.49
CA ILE A 95 -19.13 -12.17 -3.54
C ILE A 95 -18.86 -13.39 -2.65
N ARG A 96 -19.91 -14.13 -2.27
CA ARG A 96 -19.79 -15.39 -1.54
C ARG A 96 -19.15 -16.50 -2.37
N SER A 97 -19.50 -16.59 -3.65
CA SER A 97 -18.92 -17.57 -4.60
C SER A 97 -17.52 -17.20 -5.11
N PHE A 98 -17.11 -15.94 -4.93
CA PHE A 98 -15.84 -15.42 -5.41
C PHE A 98 -14.66 -15.94 -4.58
N ASN A 99 -13.75 -16.65 -5.24
CA ASN A 99 -12.57 -17.27 -4.62
C ASN A 99 -11.27 -16.44 -4.76
N GLY A 100 -11.34 -15.25 -5.37
CA GLY A 100 -10.18 -14.37 -5.52
C GLY A 100 -9.93 -13.49 -4.31
N ASN A 101 -9.03 -12.51 -4.47
CA ASN A 101 -8.63 -11.62 -3.38
C ASN A 101 -9.66 -10.50 -3.16
N LYS A 102 -10.06 -10.29 -1.90
CA LYS A 102 -10.98 -9.21 -1.51
C LYS A 102 -10.18 -8.08 -0.87
N LEU A 103 -10.18 -6.93 -1.54
CA LEU A 103 -9.51 -5.71 -1.10
C LEU A 103 -10.56 -4.76 -0.53
N VAL A 104 -10.47 -4.44 0.75
CA VAL A 104 -11.44 -3.56 1.41
C VAL A 104 -10.81 -2.20 1.67
N VAL A 105 -11.48 -1.16 1.20
CA VAL A 105 -11.08 0.24 1.41
C VAL A 105 -12.00 0.84 2.46
N SER A 106 -11.42 1.21 3.61
CA SER A 106 -12.17 1.92 4.66
C SER A 106 -12.83 3.18 4.08
N ASP A 107 -14.15 3.22 4.13
CA ASP A 107 -14.93 4.44 3.96
C ASP A 107 -15.32 4.96 5.35
N GLU A 108 -15.57 6.26 5.47
CA GLU A 108 -16.07 6.88 6.71
C GLU A 108 -17.55 6.51 6.98
N ALA A 109 -17.99 5.33 6.57
CA ALA A 109 -19.34 4.88 6.82
C ALA A 109 -19.49 4.53 8.31
N ALA A 110 -20.48 5.16 8.93
CA ALA A 110 -20.67 5.21 10.37
C ALA A 110 -20.67 3.82 11.03
N GLY A 111 -19.68 3.58 11.89
CA GLY A 111 -19.65 2.43 12.80
C GLY A 111 -18.78 1.24 12.40
N VAL A 112 -18.13 1.26 11.23
CA VAL A 112 -17.20 0.17 10.83
C VAL A 112 -15.76 0.57 11.08
N PHE A 113 -15.07 -0.16 11.96
CA PHE A 113 -13.65 0.05 12.27
C PHE A 113 -12.85 -1.23 11.98
N TRP A 114 -11.78 -1.08 11.19
CA TRP A 114 -10.87 -2.19 10.85
C TRP A 114 -9.70 -2.27 11.84
N MET A 115 -9.66 -3.35 12.62
CA MET A 115 -8.59 -3.63 13.58
C MET A 115 -7.52 -4.52 12.94
N ASN A 116 -6.26 -4.27 13.28
CA ASN A 116 -5.13 -5.06 12.77
C ASN A 116 -4.86 -6.30 13.61
N ASP A 117 -5.30 -6.29 14.87
CA ASP A 117 -5.06 -7.36 15.84
C ASP A 117 -6.14 -7.39 16.94
N PHE A 118 -6.12 -8.47 17.73
CA PHE A 118 -7.12 -8.72 18.78
C PHE A 118 -6.98 -7.78 19.97
N GLU A 119 -5.76 -7.31 20.30
CA GLU A 119 -5.52 -6.38 21.40
C GLU A 119 -6.13 -5.02 21.07
N GLN A 120 -5.89 -4.53 19.85
CA GLN A 120 -6.48 -3.32 19.31
C GLN A 120 -8.02 -3.38 19.33
N ALA A 121 -8.59 -4.54 19.01
CA ALA A 121 -10.05 -4.73 19.07
C ALA A 121 -10.59 -4.66 20.51
N ALA A 122 -9.92 -5.29 21.47
CA ALA A 122 -10.31 -5.26 22.88
C ALA A 122 -10.20 -3.84 23.47
N ASP A 123 -9.09 -3.15 23.20
CA ASP A 123 -8.88 -1.77 23.66
C ASP A 123 -9.90 -0.81 23.04
N SER A 124 -10.17 -0.96 21.74
CA SER A 124 -11.19 -0.14 21.06
C SER A 124 -12.59 -0.39 21.61
N ALA A 125 -12.94 -1.64 21.90
CA ALA A 125 -14.21 -1.99 22.52
C ALA A 125 -14.34 -1.42 23.93
N LYS A 126 -13.26 -1.43 24.73
CA LYS A 126 -13.20 -0.80 26.04
C LYS A 126 -13.42 0.71 25.94
N THR A 127 -12.71 1.39 25.04
CA THR A 127 -12.87 2.83 24.78
C THR A 127 -14.30 3.19 24.38
N LEU A 128 -14.93 2.40 23.51
CA LEU A 128 -16.34 2.58 23.15
C LEU A 128 -17.28 2.39 24.35
N ALA A 129 -17.03 1.38 25.19
CA ALA A 129 -17.82 1.13 26.40
C ALA A 129 -17.68 2.27 27.44
N GLU A 130 -16.55 2.96 27.45
CA GLU A 130 -16.29 4.17 28.25
C GLU A 130 -16.95 5.44 27.65
N GLY A 131 -17.64 5.32 26.52
CA GLY A 131 -18.35 6.42 25.84
C GLY A 131 -17.44 7.33 25.03
N GLN A 132 -16.22 6.89 24.73
CA GLN A 132 -15.28 7.65 23.90
C GLN A 132 -15.42 7.25 22.42
N ASP A 133 -15.43 8.24 21.54
CA ASP A 133 -15.47 8.02 20.10
C ASP A 133 -14.12 7.49 19.58
N LEU A 134 -14.18 6.46 18.73
CA LEU A 134 -12.99 5.96 18.05
C LEU A 134 -12.59 6.92 16.93
N ARG A 135 -11.31 7.30 16.93
CA ARG A 135 -10.75 8.14 15.86
C ARG A 135 -10.74 7.33 14.56
N PRO A 136 -11.31 7.84 13.44
CA PRO A 136 -11.31 7.14 12.18
C PRO A 136 -9.87 6.80 11.76
N GLN A 137 -9.63 5.52 11.53
CA GLN A 137 -8.32 4.98 11.21
C GLN A 137 -7.99 5.36 9.76
N SER A 138 -7.57 6.61 9.54
CA SER A 138 -6.98 7.02 8.27
C SER A 138 -5.75 6.16 8.03
N SER A 139 -5.82 5.30 7.02
CA SER A 139 -4.75 4.38 6.59
C SER A 139 -3.44 5.06 6.19
N LYS A 140 -3.35 6.39 6.29
CA LYS A 140 -2.08 7.13 6.35
C LYS A 140 -1.44 6.93 7.73
N ARG A 141 -0.95 5.72 7.99
CA ARG A 141 0.23 5.58 8.85
C ARG A 141 1.42 6.07 8.02
N THR A 142 1.50 7.39 7.81
CA THR A 142 2.73 8.02 7.36
C THR A 142 3.74 7.68 8.45
N SER A 143 4.69 6.78 8.15
CA SER A 143 5.94 6.72 8.89
C SER A 143 6.38 8.17 9.04
N SER A 144 6.37 8.68 10.28
CA SER A 144 6.50 10.11 10.50
C SER A 144 7.76 10.58 9.79
N ILE A 145 7.64 11.53 8.89
CA ILE A 145 8.78 12.06 8.12
C ILE A 145 9.89 12.51 9.10
N TRP A 146 9.50 12.90 10.31
CA TRP A 146 10.37 13.18 11.45
C TRP A 146 11.26 12.02 11.90
N THR A 147 10.83 10.77 11.78
CA THR A 147 11.65 9.61 12.11
C THR A 147 12.84 9.49 11.15
N TYR A 148 12.62 9.74 9.85
CA TYR A 148 13.71 9.80 8.87
C TYR A 148 14.66 10.96 9.14
N VAL A 149 14.12 12.15 9.45
CA VAL A 149 14.93 13.31 9.84
C VAL A 149 15.79 12.99 11.06
N ALA A 150 15.22 12.38 12.10
CA ALA A 150 15.94 11.99 13.31
C ALA A 150 17.08 11.01 13.01
N TYR A 151 16.88 10.02 12.14
CA TYR A 151 17.94 9.09 11.74
C TYR A 151 19.08 9.76 10.97
N VAL A 152 18.78 10.71 10.08
CA VAL A 152 19.80 11.47 9.36
C VAL A 152 20.65 12.29 10.33
N PHE A 153 20.02 13.00 11.28
CA PHE A 153 20.74 13.76 12.30
C PHE A 153 21.57 12.86 13.23
N ALA A 154 21.02 11.73 13.67
CA ALA A 154 21.76 10.76 14.48
C ALA A 154 22.99 10.20 13.74
N GLY A 155 22.85 9.89 12.45
CA GLY A 155 23.96 9.44 11.61
C GLY A 155 25.04 10.50 11.43
N LEU A 156 24.66 11.75 11.15
CA LEU A 156 25.59 12.87 11.04
C LEU A 156 26.32 13.13 12.36
N PHE A 157 25.62 13.07 13.49
CA PHE A 157 26.21 13.24 14.82
C PHE A 157 27.19 12.13 15.17
N ALA A 158 26.85 10.87 14.88
CA ALA A 158 27.76 9.74 15.05
C ALA A 158 29.02 9.90 14.18
N CYS A 159 28.86 10.35 12.94
CA CYS A 159 29.98 10.62 12.03
C CYS A 159 30.88 11.75 12.57
N GLN A 160 30.28 12.83 13.08
CA GLN A 160 30.99 13.94 13.73
C GLN A 160 31.82 13.47 14.94
N LEU A 161 31.22 12.65 15.82
CA LEU A 161 31.94 12.08 16.96
C LEU A 161 33.10 11.18 16.52
N LEU A 162 32.92 10.41 15.45
CA LEU A 162 33.97 9.56 14.90
C LEU A 162 35.15 10.40 14.40
N PHE A 163 34.91 11.50 13.67
CA PHE A 163 35.98 12.41 13.26
C PHE A 163 36.72 13.06 14.44
N ILE A 164 36.00 13.43 15.50
CA ILE A 164 36.61 13.98 16.72
C ILE A 164 37.51 12.92 17.39
N LEU A 165 37.03 11.69 17.54
CA LEU A 165 37.80 10.58 18.09
C LEU A 165 39.05 10.27 17.25
N LEU A 166 38.93 10.29 15.93
CA LEU A 166 40.04 10.06 15.00
C LEU A 166 41.10 11.17 15.13
N GLY A 167 40.66 12.43 15.20
CA GLY A 167 41.54 13.57 15.43
C GLY A 167 42.28 13.52 16.77
N LEU A 168 41.57 13.14 17.85
CA LEU A 168 42.19 12.92 19.16
C LEU A 168 43.20 11.77 19.14
N GLY A 169 42.87 10.66 18.48
CA GLY A 169 43.77 9.52 18.33
C GLY A 169 45.06 9.87 17.59
N ILE A 170 44.96 10.64 16.50
CA ILE A 170 46.14 11.12 15.75
C ILE A 170 46.97 12.07 16.61
N SER A 171 46.34 12.99 17.34
CA SER A 171 47.02 13.93 18.23
C SER A 171 47.81 13.21 19.34
N LEU A 172 47.24 12.12 19.90
CA LEU A 172 47.90 11.34 20.94
C LEU A 172 49.12 10.54 20.42
N VAL A 173 49.07 10.12 19.16
CA VAL A 173 50.18 9.39 18.50
C VAL A 173 51.25 10.32 17.97
N ALA A 174 50.89 11.49 17.44
CA ALA A 174 51.80 12.44 16.83
C ALA A 174 52.37 13.48 17.81
N GLY A 175 51.75 13.63 19.00
CA GLY A 175 52.14 14.57 20.04
C GLY A 175 53.15 14.04 21.07
N ASN A 176 53.80 12.90 20.80
CA ASN A 176 54.82 12.28 21.64
C ASN A 176 56.13 12.14 20.87
#